data_AF-A0A1M4W6Q2-F1
#
_entry.id   AF-A0A1M4W6Q2-F1
#
_cell.length_a   1.000
_cell.length_b   1.000
_cell.length_c   1.000
_cell.angle_alpha   90.00
_cell.angle_beta   90.00
_cell.angle_gamma   90.00
#
_symmetry.space_group_name_H-M   'P 1'
#
loop_
_entity.id
_entity.type
_entity.pdbx_description
1 polymer ?
#
loop_
_entity_poly.entity_id
_entity_poly.type
_entity_poly.pdbx_seq_one_letter_code
_entity_poly.pdbx_strand_id
1 'polypeptide(L)'
;MYVKEASGWTVNYIGRDYLGSITHVMDQTGVVRQELSYDPWGRLRDPLTQALFELDKRLTLVLGDRGYTGHEPLWAKLPTKEELKAYYRKLLKYMRANTSIIGFLFS
;
A
#
# COMPACT_ATOMS: atom_id res chain seq x y z
N MET A 1 5.42 15.07 12.73
CA MET A 1 6.11 14.55 11.53
C MET A 1 5.86 15.50 10.37
N TYR A 2 6.87 15.77 9.54
CA TYR A 2 6.71 16.61 8.34
C TYR A 2 6.23 15.76 7.16
N VAL A 3 5.19 16.22 6.46
CA VAL A 3 4.67 15.61 5.24
C VAL A 3 4.79 16.62 4.11
N LYS A 4 5.26 16.17 2.94
CA LYS A 4 5.36 17.02 1.76
C LYS A 4 4.01 17.04 1.06
N GLU A 5 3.39 18.21 0.99
CA GLU A 5 2.18 18.48 0.22
C GLU A 5 2.51 19.40 -0.97
N ALA A 6 1.52 19.63 -1.84
CA ALA A 6 1.69 20.49 -3.01
C ALA A 6 2.11 21.93 -2.65
N SER A 7 1.66 22.43 -1.50
CA SER A 7 1.95 23.78 -1.00
C SER A 7 3.25 23.89 -0.19
N GLY A 8 3.94 22.78 0.08
CA GLY A 8 5.17 22.76 0.89
C GLY A 8 5.15 21.68 1.97
N TRP A 9 5.92 21.90 3.04
CA TRP A 9 6.00 20.98 4.18
C TRP A 9 4.95 21.32 5.24
N THR A 10 4.18 20.34 5.67
CA THR A 10 3.19 20.47 6.74
C THR A 10 3.56 19.60 7.94
N VAL A 11 3.27 20.07 9.16
CA VAL A 11 3.46 19.26 10.37
C VAL A 11 2.16 18.52 10.65
N ASN A 12 2.25 17.22 10.89
CA ASN A 12 1.15 16.39 11.36
C ASN A 12 1.55 15.70 12.67
N TYR A 13 0.59 15.54 13.58
CA TYR A 13 0.74 14.76 14.80
C TYR A 13 0.29 13.32 14.57
N ILE A 14 0.96 12.37 15.20
CA ILE A 14 0.67 10.94 15.04
C ILE A 14 0.30 10.32 16.38
N GLY A 15 -0.84 9.65 16.43
CA GLY A 15 -1.21 8.73 17.49
C GLY A 15 -0.63 7.36 17.19
N ARG A 16 0.00 6.74 18.19
CA ARG A 16 0.52 5.38 18.09
C ARG A 16 -0.01 4.51 19.21
N ASP A 17 -0.25 3.25 18.92
CA ASP A 17 -0.53 2.25 19.95
C ASP A 17 0.77 1.81 20.66
N TYR A 18 0.62 0.90 21.63
CA TYR A 18 1.74 0.35 22.41
C TYR A 18 2.79 -0.37 21.54
N LEU A 19 2.40 -0.97 20.42
CA LEU A 19 3.28 -1.67 19.49
C LEU A 19 3.90 -0.73 18.45
N GLY A 20 3.58 0.57 18.51
CA GLY A 20 4.07 1.58 17.59
C GLY A 20 3.27 1.67 16.29
N SER A 21 2.13 0.99 16.16
CA SER A 21 1.25 1.12 14.99
C SER A 21 0.62 2.50 14.96
N ILE A 22 0.56 3.11 13.78
CA ILE A 22 -0.02 4.44 13.61
C ILE A 22 -1.55 4.31 13.59
N THR A 23 -2.24 4.89 14.58
CA THR A 23 -3.70 4.80 14.69
C THR A 23 -4.40 6.08 14.23
N HIS A 24 -3.77 7.24 14.45
CA HIS A 24 -4.37 8.53 14.12
C HIS A 24 -3.33 9.45 13.50
N VAL A 25 -3.75 10.22 12.51
CA VAL A 25 -2.98 11.34 11.95
C VAL A 25 -3.83 12.60 12.09
N MET A 26 -3.28 13.60 12.75
CA MET A 26 -3.92 14.89 13.00
C MET A 26 -3.10 16.02 12.38
N ASP A 27 -3.78 17.08 11.95
CA ASP A 27 -3.11 18.29 11.48
C ASP A 27 -2.63 19.18 12.65
N GLN A 28 -2.03 20.32 12.32
CA GLN A 28 -1.53 21.30 13.29
C GLN A 28 -2.63 21.90 14.18
N THR A 29 -3.89 21.85 13.74
CA THR A 29 -5.04 22.39 14.47
C THR A 29 -5.70 21.34 15.37
N GLY A 30 -5.22 20.09 15.32
CA GLY A 30 -5.77 18.98 16.08
C GLY A 30 -6.92 18.25 15.38
N VAL A 31 -7.21 18.57 14.12
CA VAL A 31 -8.24 17.88 13.34
C VAL A 31 -7.71 16.54 12.84
N VAL A 32 -8.49 15.47 13.02
CA VAL A 32 -8.15 14.13 12.53
C VAL A 32 -8.26 14.11 11.01
N ARG A 33 -7.13 13.84 10.35
CA ARG A 33 -7.04 13.67 8.88
C ARG A 33 -7.21 12.23 8.46
N GLN A 34 -6.78 11.29 9.29
CA GLN A 34 -6.89 9.87 9.02
C GLN A 34 -6.94 9.08 10.32
N GLU A 35 -7.87 8.14 10.37
CA GLU A 35 -8.00 7.16 11.43
C GLU A 35 -7.75 5.77 10.84
N LEU A 36 -6.96 4.97 11.54
CA LEU A 36 -6.49 3.66 11.09
C LEU A 36 -6.77 2.63 12.19
N SER A 37 -7.30 1.49 11.76
CA SER A 37 -7.49 0.31 12.59
C SER A 37 -6.87 -0.90 11.91
N TYR A 38 -6.23 -1.76 12.71
CA TYR A 38 -5.56 -2.97 12.23
C TYR A 38 -6.08 -4.19 12.97
N ASP A 39 -6.15 -5.32 12.29
CA ASP A 39 -6.22 -6.62 12.94
C ASP A 39 -4.89 -7.02 13.57
N PRO A 40 -4.85 -8.08 14.41
CA PRO A 40 -3.62 -8.54 15.04
C PRO A 40 -2.49 -8.94 14.06
N TRP A 41 -2.79 -9.05 12.76
CA TRP A 41 -1.85 -9.40 11.70
C TRP A 41 -1.48 -8.20 10.81
N GLY A 42 -1.95 -6.99 11.17
CA GLY A 42 -1.64 -5.76 10.45
C GLY A 42 -2.50 -5.50 9.21
N ARG A 43 -3.61 -6.22 9.01
CA ARG A 43 -4.58 -5.90 7.95
C ARG A 43 -5.43 -4.71 8.36
N LEU A 44 -5.59 -3.78 7.43
CA LEU A 44 -6.43 -2.60 7.65
C LEU A 44 -7.90 -2.99 7.81
N ARG A 45 -8.56 -2.32 8.74
CA ARG A 45 -9.98 -2.41 9.03
C ARG A 45 -10.60 -1.03 9.09
N ASP A 46 -11.89 -0.99 8.80
CA ASP A 46 -12.72 0.18 9.07
C ASP A 46 -12.72 0.45 10.59
N PRO A 47 -12.32 1.65 11.05
CA PRO A 47 -12.23 1.93 12.48
C PRO A 47 -13.58 1.85 13.22
N LEU A 48 -14.68 2.17 12.53
CA LEU A 48 -16.02 2.22 13.10
C LEU A 48 -16.67 0.83 13.18
N THR A 49 -16.61 0.08 12.08
CA THR A 49 -17.29 -1.22 11.94
C THR A 49 -16.39 -2.41 12.22
N GLN A 50 -15.08 -2.20 12.25
CA GLN A 50 -14.04 -3.24 12.36
C GLN A 50 -14.09 -4.28 11.22
N ALA A 51 -14.78 -3.98 10.13
CA ALA A 51 -14.77 -4.81 8.94
C ALA A 51 -13.41 -4.70 8.22
N LEU A 52 -12.90 -5.82 7.71
CA LEU A 52 -11.68 -5.84 6.91
C LEU A 52 -11.91 -5.13 5.57
N PHE A 53 -10.94 -4.31 5.14
CA PHE A 53 -10.94 -3.82 3.78
C PHE A 53 -10.64 -4.96 2.79
N GLU A 54 -11.22 -4.84 1.59
CA GLU A 54 -10.94 -5.74 0.48
C GLU A 54 -9.45 -5.72 0.13
N LEU A 55 -8.90 -6.87 -0.27
CA LEU A 55 -7.46 -7.05 -0.49
C LEU A 55 -6.94 -6.19 -1.65
N ASP A 56 -7.80 -5.81 -2.58
CA ASP A 56 -7.49 -4.96 -3.74
C ASP A 56 -7.66 -3.47 -3.47
N LYS A 57 -8.33 -3.09 -2.38
CA LYS A 57 -8.44 -1.69 -1.95
C LYS A 57 -7.18 -1.27 -1.23
N ARG A 58 -6.29 -0.61 -1.98
CA ARG A 58 -5.21 0.17 -1.39
C ARG A 58 -5.78 1.44 -0.78
N LEU A 59 -5.70 1.54 0.54
CA LEU A 59 -5.90 2.82 1.21
C LEU A 59 -4.65 3.67 1.01
N THR A 60 -4.81 4.90 0.53
CA THR A 60 -3.71 5.86 0.52
C THR A 60 -3.50 6.40 1.93
N LEU A 61 -2.37 6.05 2.52
CA LEU A 61 -1.98 6.50 3.86
C LEU A 61 -1.32 7.87 3.76
N VAL A 62 -1.64 8.76 4.71
CA VAL A 62 -1.12 10.15 4.75
C VAL A 62 0.40 10.17 4.94
N LEU A 63 0.95 9.14 5.59
CA LEU A 63 2.38 9.02 5.91
C LEU A 63 3.13 8.08 4.95
N GLY A 64 2.61 7.91 3.73
CA GLY A 64 3.11 6.92 2.78
C GLY A 64 2.88 5.51 3.31
N ASP A 65 3.73 4.55 2.98
CA ASP A 65 3.44 3.14 3.24
C ASP A 65 3.54 2.72 4.72
N ARG A 66 3.87 3.60 5.67
CA ARG A 66 4.03 3.23 7.09
C ARG A 66 2.68 3.08 7.79
N GLY A 67 2.50 1.98 8.51
CA GLY A 67 1.28 1.71 9.26
C GLY A 67 1.50 0.83 10.49
N TYR A 68 1.13 -0.45 10.37
CA TYR A 68 1.21 -1.44 11.44
C TYR A 68 2.64 -1.54 11.98
N THR A 69 2.79 -1.45 13.30
CA THR A 69 4.08 -1.40 14.03
C THR A 69 5.09 -0.36 13.51
N GLY A 70 4.63 0.65 12.74
CA GLY A 70 5.48 1.65 12.10
C GLY A 70 6.24 1.15 10.87
N HIS A 71 5.96 -0.08 10.40
CA HIS A 71 6.57 -0.67 9.22
C HIS A 71 5.74 -0.45 7.96
N GLU A 72 6.41 -0.55 6.80
CA GLU A 72 5.73 -0.65 5.51
C GLU A 72 5.17 -2.07 5.36
N PRO A 73 3.87 -2.24 5.11
CA PRO A 73 3.31 -3.56 4.97
C PRO A 73 3.75 -4.19 3.64
N LEU A 74 3.95 -5.50 3.64
CA LEU A 74 4.45 -6.24 2.48
C LEU A 74 3.60 -6.01 1.21
N TRP A 75 2.28 -5.84 1.38
CA TRP A 75 1.36 -5.58 0.28
C TRP A 75 1.60 -4.24 -0.43
N ALA A 76 2.23 -3.25 0.22
CA ALA A 76 2.59 -1.99 -0.43
C ALA A 76 3.62 -2.19 -1.54
N LYS A 77 4.46 -3.23 -1.43
CA LYS A 77 5.53 -3.54 -2.38
C LYS A 77 5.12 -4.48 -3.51
N LEU A 78 3.95 -5.11 -3.40
CA LEU A 78 3.46 -6.04 -4.42
C LEU A 78 2.86 -5.29 -5.62
N PRO A 79 2.95 -5.79 -6.85
CA PRO A 79 2.25 -5.19 -7.99
C PRO A 79 0.73 -5.32 -7.82
N THR A 80 -0.03 -4.35 -8.31
CA THR A 80 -1.48 -4.49 -8.48
C THR A 80 -1.79 -5.63 -9.47
N LYS A 81 -3.02 -6.17 -9.43
CA LYS A 81 -3.45 -7.18 -10.41
C LYS A 81 -3.32 -6.65 -11.84
N GLU A 82 -3.54 -5.36 -12.04
CA GLU A 82 -3.49 -4.66 -13.32
C GLU A 82 -2.05 -4.54 -13.84
N GLU A 83 -1.11 -4.16 -12.98
CA GLU A 83 0.33 -4.13 -13.28
C GLU A 83 0.86 -5.53 -13.58
N LEU A 84 0.46 -6.53 -12.78
CA LEU A 84 0.82 -7.93 -13.00
C LEU A 84 0.31 -8.42 -14.36
N LYS A 85 -0.96 -8.13 -14.69
CA LYS A 85 -1.54 -8.42 -16.02
C LYS A 85 -0.81 -7.69 -17.14
N ALA A 86 -0.39 -6.44 -16.94
CA ALA A 86 0.40 -5.71 -17.93
C ALA A 86 1.77 -6.36 -18.16
N TYR A 87 2.44 -6.79 -17.09
CA TYR A 87 3.69 -7.54 -17.15
C TYR A 87 3.52 -8.84 -17.94
N TYR A 88 2.53 -9.67 -17.61
CA TYR A 88 2.27 -10.92 -18.35
C TYR A 88 1.94 -10.68 -19.82
N ARG A 89 1.15 -9.64 -20.14
CA ARG A 89 0.87 -9.26 -21.54
C ARG A 89 2.15 -8.90 -22.30
N LYS A 90 3.06 -8.16 -21.66
CA LYS A 90 4.37 -7.79 -22.24
C LYS A 90 5.24 -9.03 -22.47
N LEU A 91 5.30 -9.94 -21.49
CA LEU A 91 6.04 -11.20 -21.57
C LEU A 91 5.51 -12.08 -22.70
N LEU A 92 4.19 -12.24 -22.81
CA LEU A 92 3.54 -13.01 -23.89
C LEU A 92 3.84 -12.40 -25.27
N LYS A 93 3.83 -11.07 -25.39
CA LYS A 93 4.21 -10.40 -26.63
C LYS A 93 5.67 -10.66 -27.00
N TYR A 94 6.58 -10.61 -26.01
CA TYR A 94 7.99 -10.92 -26.20
C TYR A 94 8.21 -12.38 -26.64
N MET A 95 7.54 -13.34 -25.99
CA MET A 95 7.64 -14.76 -26.34
C MET A 95 7.10 -15.06 -27.73
N ARG A 96 6.04 -14.37 -28.16
CA ARG A 96 5.49 -14.48 -29.53
C ARG A 96 6.40 -13.85 -30.59
N ALA A 97 7.12 -12.79 -30.24
CA ALA A 97 8.04 -12.11 -31.15
C ALA A 97 9.38 -12.85 -31.32
N ASN A 98 9.75 -13.70 -30.35
CA ASN A 98 10.97 -14.52 -30.38
C ASN A 98 10.65 -16.01 -30.61
N THR A 99 9.96 -16.31 -31.72
CA THR A 99 9.60 -17.68 -32.12
C THR A 99 10.79 -18.57 -32.49
N SER A 100 12.01 -18.04 -32.60
CA SER A 100 13.24 -18.82 -32.85
C SER A 100 13.74 -19.64 -31.63
N ILE A 101 13.23 -19.38 -30.42
CA ILE A 101 13.65 -20.11 -29.19
C ILE A 101 12.75 -21.33 -28.90
N ILE A 102 11.50 -21.33 -29.35
CA ILE A 102 10.55 -22.43 -29.09
C ILE A 102 10.86 -23.68 -29.95
N GLY A 103 11.57 -23.52 -31.07
CA GLY A 103 11.96 -24.63 -31.94
C GLY A 103 13.02 -25.59 -31.38
N PHE A 104 13.66 -25.27 -30.24
CA PHE A 104 14.77 -26.07 -29.68
C PHE A 104 14.35 -26.99 -28.51
N LEU A 105 13.11 -26.89 -28.02
CA LEU A 105 12.61 -27.68 -26.88
C LEU A 105 11.58 -28.75 -27.27
N PHE A 106 11.24 -28.87 -28.55
CA PHE A 106 10.30 -29.88 -29.08
C PHE A 106 10.80 -30.57 -30.36
N SER A 107 12.10 -30.60 -30.61
CA SER A 107 12.75 -31.35 -31.70
C SER A 107 13.62 -32.47 -31.16
#